data_AF-A0A382D7A7-F1
#
_entry.id   AF-A0A382D7A7-F1
#
_cell.length_a   1.000
_cell.length_b   1.000
_cell.length_c   1.000
_cell.angle_alpha   90.00
_cell.angle_beta   90.00
_cell.angle_gamma   90.00
#
_symmetry.space_group_name_H-M   'P 1'
#
loop_
_entity.id
_entity.type
_entity.pdbx_description
1 polymer ?
#
loop_
_entity_poly.entity_id
_entity_poly.type
_entity_poly.pdbx_seq_one_letter_code
_entity_poly.pdbx_strand_id
1 'polypeptide(L)' 'RLYRQIYDSLYSKFEKKSIPQGVLTIADYSYKAAFVADQEVNMVACLTEMMMNCEFV' A
#
# COMPACT_ATOMS: atom_id res chain seq x y z
N ARG A 1 -12.88 -0.19 -0.85
CA ARG A 1 -12.62 -0.44 -2.30
C ARG A 1 -11.29 0.13 -2.77
N LEU A 2 -10.80 1.23 -2.17
CA LEU A 2 -9.51 1.84 -2.46
C LEU A 2 -8.32 0.86 -2.45
N TYR A 3 -8.15 0.09 -1.37
CA TYR A 3 -7.06 -0.90 -1.25
C TYR A 3 -7.05 -1.97 -2.35
N ARG A 4 -8.21 -2.28 -2.94
CA ARG A 4 -8.29 -3.26 -4.04
C ARG A 4 -7.80 -2.67 -5.35
N GLN A 5 -8.08 -1.39 -5.61
CA GLN A 5 -7.52 -0.68 -6.76
C GLN A 5 -6.01 -0.51 -6.63
N ILE A 6 -5.51 -0.26 -5.41
CA ILE A 6 -4.07 -0.22 -5.14
C ILE A 6 -3.46 -1.61 -5.39
N TYR A 7 -4.08 -2.68 -4.90
CA TYR A 7 -3.65 -4.06 -5.13
C TYR A 7 -3.56 -4.41 -6.62
N ASP A 8 -4.60 -4.11 -7.41
CA ASP A 8 -4.59 -4.36 -8.86
C ASP A 8 -3.48 -3.54 -9.56
N SER A 9 -3.20 -2.33 -9.06
CA SER A 9 -2.15 -1.47 -9.59
C SER A 9 -0.74 -2.00 -9.30
N LEU A 10 -0.52 -2.69 -8.15
CA LEU A 10 0.76 -3.31 -7.81
C LEU A 10 1.22 -4.28 -8.91
N TYR A 11 0.32 -5.09 -9.46
CA TYR A 11 0.66 -6.05 -10.52
C TYR A 11 1.12 -5.41 -11.84
N SER A 12 0.78 -4.14 -12.06
CA SER A 12 1.11 -3.42 -13.30
C SER A 12 2.30 -2.47 -13.17
N LYS A 13 2.60 -2.00 -11.96
CA LYS A 13 3.58 -0.94 -11.69
C LYS A 13 4.80 -1.39 -10.87
N PHE A 14 4.72 -2.55 -10.22
CA PHE A 14 5.75 -3.01 -9.28
C PHE A 14 6.45 -4.24 -9.84
N GLU A 15 7.73 -4.41 -9.50
CA GLU A 15 8.44 -5.64 -9.77
C GLU A 15 7.80 -6.82 -9.01
N LYS A 16 7.81 -8.01 -9.64
CA LYS A 16 7.20 -9.23 -9.07
C LYS A 16 7.71 -9.56 -7.66
N LYS A 17 8.95 -9.18 -7.37
CA LYS A 17 9.61 -9.40 -6.08
C LYS A 17 9.11 -8.45 -4.98
N SER A 18 8.60 -7.28 -5.35
CA SER A 18 8.07 -6.26 -4.44
C SER A 18 6.56 -6.37 -4.21
N ILE A 19 5.83 -7.15 -5.03
CA ILE A 19 4.39 -7.39 -4.84
C ILE A 19 4.06 -7.93 -3.45
N PRO A 20 4.75 -8.96 -2.90
CA PRO A 20 4.44 -9.48 -1.56
C PRO A 20 4.59 -8.42 -0.46
N GLN A 21 5.61 -7.57 -0.58
CA GLN A 21 5.87 -6.48 0.35
C GLN A 21 4.74 -5.45 0.32
N GLY A 22 4.32 -5.03 -0.88
CA GLY A 22 3.19 -4.11 -1.06
C GLY A 22 1.88 -4.67 -0.50
N VAL A 23 1.62 -5.97 -0.62
CA VAL A 23 0.42 -6.62 -0.08
C VAL A 23 0.41 -6.59 1.45
N LEU A 24 1.55 -6.84 2.10
CA LEU A 24 1.67 -6.77 3.56
C LEU A 24 1.44 -5.34 4.08
N THR A 25 2.03 -4.34 3.42
CA THR A 25 1.80 -2.93 3.74
C THR A 25 0.32 -2.54 3.61
N ILE A 26 -0.38 -2.97 2.54
CA ILE A 26 -1.83 -2.73 2.40
C ILE A 26 -2.62 -3.33 3.56
N ALA A 27 -2.31 -4.57 3.95
CA ALA A 27 -3.04 -5.26 5.00
C ALA A 27 -2.90 -4.54 6.34
N ASP A 28 -1.69 -4.11 6.70
CA ASP A 28 -1.41 -3.41 7.95
C ASP A 28 -2.07 -2.03 7.99
N TYR A 29 -1.94 -1.25 6.91
CA TYR A 29 -2.60 0.06 6.82
C TYR A 29 -4.13 -0.03 6.71
N SER A 30 -4.67 -1.10 6.13
CA SER A 30 -6.12 -1.36 6.10
C SER A 30 -6.67 -1.66 7.50
N TYR A 31 -5.89 -2.28 8.38
CA TYR A 31 -6.27 -2.46 9.78
C TYR A 31 -6.17 -1.13 10.55
N LYS A 32 -5.06 -0.39 10.38
CA LYS A 32 -4.83 0.92 11.02
C LYS A 32 -5.89 1.96 10.63
N ALA A 33 -6.38 1.91 9.40
CA ALA A 33 -7.42 2.83 8.90
C ALA A 33 -8.75 2.74 9.67
N ALA A 34 -9.03 1.63 10.36
CA ALA A 34 -10.24 1.49 11.18
C ALA A 34 -10.16 2.25 12.52
N PHE A 35 -8.96 2.60 12.98
CA PHE A 35 -8.71 3.19 14.31
C PHE A 35 -8.02 4.56 14.25
N VAL A 36 -7.58 4.96 13.07
CA VAL A 36 -6.87 6.22 12.83
C VAL A 36 -7.84 7.40 12.87
N ALA A 37 -7.40 8.49 13.53
CA ALA A 37 -8.15 9.75 13.59
C ALA A 37 -8.21 10.48 12.24
N ASP A 38 -7.16 10.37 11.42
CA ASP A 38 -7.05 11.02 10.12
C ASP A 38 -6.69 10.03 9.00
N GLN A 39 -7.67 9.70 8.15
CA GLN A 39 -7.51 8.74 7.07
C GLN A 39 -6.58 9.23 5.95
N GLU A 40 -6.48 10.54 5.72
CA GLU A 40 -5.62 11.09 4.66
C GLU A 40 -4.15 10.89 5.01
N VAL A 41 -3.77 11.18 6.25
CA VAL A 41 -2.40 10.97 6.75
C VAL A 41 -2.00 9.50 6.68
N ASN A 42 -2.89 8.60 7.08
CA ASN A 42 -2.63 7.15 7.02
C ASN A 42 -2.45 6.64 5.58
N MET A 43 -3.21 7.20 4.64
CA MET A 43 -3.07 6.86 3.23
C MET A 43 -1.76 7.37 2.63
N VAL A 44 -1.35 8.60 2.94
CA VAL A 44 -0.06 9.16 2.50
C VAL A 44 1.10 8.35 3.07
N ALA A 45 1.03 7.94 4.34
CA ALA A 45 2.04 7.09 4.97
C ALA A 45 2.14 5.71 4.30
N CYS A 46 1.01 5.07 3.99
CA CYS A 46 0.96 3.81 3.26
C CYS A 46 1.68 3.89 1.90
N LEU A 47 1.38 4.93 1.12
CA LEU A 47 1.99 5.15 -0.20
C LEU A 47 3.49 5.46 -0.09
N THR A 48 3.89 6.22 0.93
CA THR A 48 5.30 6.57 1.15
C THR A 48 6.12 5.35 1.55
N GLU A 49 5.58 4.48 2.40
CA GLU A 49 6.21 3.22 2.77
C GLU A 49 6.34 2.27 1.58
N MET A 50 5.33 2.23 0.70
CA MET A 50 5.43 1.50 -0.58
C MET A 50 6.53 2.06 -1.47
N MET A 51 6.68 3.39 -1.57
CA MET A 51 7.73 4.01 -2.38
C MET A 51 9.14 3.70 -1.88
N MET A 52 9.32 3.56 -0.56
CA MET A 52 10.63 3.23 0.02
C MET A 52 10.97 1.74 -0.12
N ASN A 53 9.99 0.86 0.05
CA ASN A 53 10.23 -0.59 0.18
C ASN A 53 10.01 -1.38 -1.11
N CYS A 54 9.37 -0.80 -2.12
CA CYS A 54 9.07 -1.48 -3.36
C CYS A 54 9.79 -0.87 -4.56
N GLU A 55 10.20 -1.75 -5.47
CA GLU A 55 10.82 -1.35 -6.73
C GLU A 55 9.75 -1.24 -7.83
N PHE A 56 9.80 -0.12 -8.55
CA PHE A 56 8.88 0.21 -9.64
C PHE A 56 9.50 -0.18 -10.99
N VAL A 57 8.65 -0.63 -11.92
CA VAL A 57 9.03 -1.00 -13.30
C VAL A 57 9.00 0.22 -14.22
#